data_AF-A0A939UCG1-F1
#
_entry.id   AF-A0A939UCG1-F1
#
_cell.length_a   1.000
_cell.length_b   1.000
_cell.length_c   1.000
_cell.angle_alpha   90.00
_cell.angle_beta   90.00
_cell.angle_gamma   90.00
#
_symmetry.space_group_name_H-M   'P 1'
#
loop_
_entity.id
_entity.type
_entity.pdbx_description
1 polymer ?
#
loop_
_entity_poly.entity_id
_entity_poly.type
_entity_poly.pdbx_seq_one_letter_code
_entity_poly.pdbx_strand_id
1 'polypeptide(L)'
;MITEYKFTSQELEAQIATLNEKGITEFSIHDESVAKDKKRVLKIINLVARFAPDVFVSILVDASVIDREVAAAATQIFCSFDIPLECTAKGGKLLFDKKFYSAKARLLNDFGLVFGFMLTYAVGTGDTSKLFMERLDFAVGQYPNHIEFPQLMNTELDPPRVTGIFSAADIRYCRDTAFACQTFYTAGRAVPWFLSVLKPLRIYASRFFSDFAEWQRVNNCSYKSGFDPHAVNHKEIEKMQLVFLDQKYEEKNCHNLITLVHDIVALNGAMSRLAGEGEQAQLVTSYNPDDLLSEEAVDLVSFCENVCMEECKVRIFETQDGPDYEVI
;
A
#
# COMPACT_ATOMS: atom_id res chain seq x y z
N MET A 1 -13.09 18.18 -6.29
CA MET A 1 -12.54 17.95 -7.65
C MET A 1 -11.06 18.17 -7.55
N ILE A 2 -10.27 17.09 -7.57
CA ILE A 2 -8.80 17.15 -7.61
C ILE A 2 -8.45 17.59 -9.03
N THR A 3 -7.74 18.72 -9.19
CA THR A 3 -7.31 19.19 -10.50
C THR A 3 -6.02 18.47 -10.86
N GLU A 4 -6.08 17.54 -11.82
CA GLU A 4 -4.90 16.84 -12.33
C GLU A 4 -4.15 17.73 -13.32
N TYR A 5 -2.89 18.06 -13.00
CA TYR A 5 -2.00 18.80 -13.90
C TYR A 5 -0.97 17.84 -14.51
N LYS A 6 -0.87 17.84 -15.84
CA LYS A 6 0.14 17.03 -16.56
C LYS A 6 1.24 17.94 -17.08
N PHE A 7 2.47 17.61 -16.72
CA PHE A 7 3.67 18.31 -17.16
C PHE A 7 4.60 17.31 -17.85
N THR A 8 5.28 17.74 -18.90
CA THR A 8 6.49 17.07 -19.38
C THR A 8 7.64 17.30 -18.40
N SER A 9 8.67 16.47 -18.47
CA SER A 9 9.89 16.64 -17.66
C SER A 9 10.52 18.03 -17.79
N GLN A 10 10.50 18.64 -18.98
CA GLN A 10 11.02 19.99 -19.20
C GLN A 10 10.11 21.07 -18.59
N GLU A 11 8.80 20.89 -18.68
CA GLU A 11 7.83 21.81 -18.07
C GLU A 11 7.88 21.75 -16.55
N LEU A 12 8.05 20.57 -15.96
CA LEU A 12 8.19 20.41 -14.52
C LEU A 12 9.41 21.20 -14.03
N GLU A 13 10.57 21.08 -14.67
CA GLU A 13 11.77 21.83 -14.28
C GLU A 13 11.55 23.35 -14.33
N ALA A 14 10.79 23.85 -15.30
CA ALA A 14 10.50 25.28 -15.44
C ALA A 14 9.41 25.78 -14.48
N GLN A 15 8.45 24.91 -14.13
CA GLN A 15 7.25 25.28 -13.38
C GLN A 15 7.29 24.89 -11.90
N ILE A 16 8.27 24.11 -11.46
CA ILE A 16 8.36 23.62 -10.07
C ILE A 16 8.35 24.77 -9.04
N ALA A 17 8.98 25.91 -9.40
CA ALA A 17 9.00 27.13 -8.59
C ALA A 17 7.63 27.82 -8.44
N THR A 18 6.68 27.49 -9.31
CA THR A 18 5.32 28.07 -9.32
C THR A 18 4.27 27.13 -8.73
N LEU A 19 4.64 25.92 -8.30
CA LEU A 19 3.67 24.93 -7.79
C LEU A 19 2.95 25.43 -6.54
N ASN A 20 3.72 25.98 -5.58
CA ASN A 20 3.15 26.56 -4.36
C ASN A 20 2.23 27.75 -4.66
N GLU A 21 2.60 28.61 -5.61
CA GLU A 21 1.77 29.75 -6.04
C GLU A 21 0.44 29.31 -6.65
N LYS A 22 0.41 28.12 -7.27
CA LYS A 22 -0.79 27.50 -7.85
C LYS A 22 -1.61 26.71 -6.82
N GLY A 23 -1.17 26.63 -5.56
CA GLY A 23 -1.85 25.85 -4.52
C GLY A 23 -1.83 24.34 -4.77
N ILE A 24 -0.85 23.86 -5.55
CA ILE A 24 -0.67 22.42 -5.80
C ILE A 24 -0.02 21.81 -4.55
N THR A 25 -0.72 20.88 -3.90
CA THR A 25 -0.27 20.19 -2.67
C THR A 25 0.33 18.81 -2.95
N GLU A 26 0.01 18.22 -4.11
CA GLU A 26 0.56 16.94 -4.55
C GLU A 26 0.79 16.89 -6.06
N PHE A 27 1.76 16.11 -6.52
CA PHE A 27 1.85 15.69 -7.92
C PHE A 27 2.60 14.36 -8.08
N SER A 28 2.44 13.73 -9.25
CA SER A 28 3.09 12.45 -9.57
C SER A 28 3.95 12.53 -10.82
N ILE A 29 5.06 11.80 -10.83
CA ILE A 29 6.03 11.73 -11.94
C ILE A 29 6.09 10.29 -12.45
N HIS A 30 5.58 10.06 -13.66
CA HIS A 30 5.55 8.73 -14.30
C HIS A 30 6.42 8.63 -15.56
N ASP A 31 7.34 9.58 -15.79
CA ASP A 31 8.22 9.57 -16.96
C ASP A 31 9.27 8.45 -16.84
N GLU A 32 9.15 7.39 -17.65
CA GLU A 32 10.10 6.27 -17.67
C GLU A 32 11.55 6.69 -17.97
N SER A 33 11.74 7.75 -18.75
CA SER A 33 13.09 8.25 -19.08
C SER A 33 13.75 8.93 -17.89
N VAL A 34 12.96 9.37 -16.91
CA VAL A 34 13.43 9.83 -15.61
C VAL A 34 13.62 8.64 -14.68
N ALA A 35 12.64 7.75 -14.59
CA ALA A 35 12.61 6.63 -13.64
C ALA A 35 13.87 5.74 -13.69
N LYS A 36 14.47 5.60 -14.88
CA LYS A 36 15.65 4.76 -15.16
C LYS A 36 17.00 5.50 -15.12
N ASP A 37 17.01 6.80 -14.88
CA ASP A 37 18.24 7.63 -14.84
C ASP A 37 18.44 8.26 -13.46
N LYS A 38 19.40 7.72 -12.70
CA LYS A 38 19.78 8.22 -11.37
C LYS A 38 20.04 9.72 -11.33
N LYS A 39 20.71 10.29 -12.34
CA LYS A 39 21.04 11.72 -12.34
C LYS A 39 19.78 12.57 -12.48
N ARG A 40 18.80 12.10 -13.26
CA ARG A 40 17.51 12.79 -13.43
C ARG A 40 16.67 12.70 -12.17
N VAL A 41 16.57 11.52 -11.56
CA VAL A 41 15.86 11.34 -10.28
C VAL A 41 16.42 12.27 -9.21
N LEU A 42 17.75 12.28 -9.02
CA LEU A 42 18.40 13.18 -8.05
C LEU A 42 18.18 14.65 -8.40
N LYS A 43 18.23 15.02 -9.68
CA LYS A 43 17.97 16.41 -10.11
C LYS A 43 16.57 16.84 -9.71
N ILE A 44 15.56 16.00 -9.94
CA ILE A 44 14.16 16.30 -9.57
C ILE A 44 14.01 16.43 -8.06
N ILE A 45 14.54 15.49 -7.28
CA ILE A 45 14.48 15.54 -5.82
C ILE A 45 15.08 16.86 -5.30
N ASN A 46 16.24 17.25 -5.82
CA ASN A 46 16.88 18.51 -5.45
C ASN A 46 16.06 19.75 -5.85
N LEU A 47 15.36 19.70 -6.98
CA LEU A 47 14.48 20.79 -7.42
C LEU A 47 13.25 20.90 -6.50
N VAL A 48 12.62 19.77 -6.14
CA VAL A 48 11.50 19.73 -5.18
C VAL A 48 11.95 20.29 -3.84
N ALA A 49 13.04 19.77 -3.28
CA ALA A 49 13.59 20.22 -1.99
C ALA A 49 13.85 21.73 -1.94
N ARG A 50 14.24 22.32 -3.08
CA ARG A 50 14.56 23.74 -3.17
C ARG A 50 13.33 24.63 -3.33
N PHE A 51 12.34 24.19 -4.10
CA PHE A 51 11.29 25.08 -4.61
C PHE A 51 9.88 24.72 -4.12
N ALA A 52 9.66 23.46 -3.72
CA ALA A 52 8.38 22.94 -3.29
C ALA A 52 8.56 21.89 -2.17
N PRO A 53 9.26 22.20 -1.06
CA PRO A 53 9.57 21.22 -0.02
C PRO A 53 8.33 20.67 0.69
N ASP A 54 7.24 21.44 0.73
CA ASP A 54 5.98 21.09 1.41
C ASP A 54 5.00 20.32 0.51
N VAL A 55 5.35 20.10 -0.76
CA VAL A 55 4.49 19.40 -1.73
C VAL A 55 4.78 17.91 -1.68
N PHE A 56 3.72 17.09 -1.58
CA PHE A 56 3.87 15.64 -1.66
C PHE A 56 4.13 15.20 -3.11
N VAL A 57 5.15 14.36 -3.32
CA VAL A 57 5.54 13.91 -4.65
C VAL A 57 5.58 12.39 -4.74
N SER A 58 4.77 11.80 -5.63
CA SER A 58 4.95 10.39 -6.02
C SER A 58 5.90 10.29 -7.21
N ILE A 59 6.93 9.46 -7.12
CA ILE A 59 7.95 9.33 -8.16
C ILE A 59 8.04 7.87 -8.59
N LEU A 60 7.75 7.61 -9.87
CA LEU A 60 8.09 6.33 -10.51
C LEU A 60 9.61 6.20 -10.56
N VAL A 61 10.16 5.18 -9.92
CA VAL A 61 11.61 4.92 -9.89
C VAL A 61 11.88 3.45 -10.17
N ASP A 62 12.78 3.20 -11.12
CA ASP A 62 13.29 1.85 -11.36
C ASP A 62 14.13 1.39 -10.17
N ALA A 63 13.90 0.17 -9.69
CA ALA A 63 14.60 -0.37 -8.53
C ALA A 63 16.14 -0.40 -8.69
N SER A 64 16.67 -0.44 -9.91
CA SER A 64 18.12 -0.39 -10.18
C SER A 64 18.73 0.97 -9.84
N VAL A 65 17.95 2.05 -9.93
CA VAL A 65 18.37 3.43 -9.62
C VAL A 65 18.43 3.68 -8.12
N ILE A 66 17.64 2.96 -7.33
CA ILE A 66 17.53 3.17 -5.87
C ILE A 66 18.81 2.69 -5.18
N ASP A 67 19.58 3.63 -4.67
CA ASP A 67 20.73 3.36 -3.80
C ASP A 67 20.75 4.33 -2.61
N ARG A 68 21.79 4.25 -1.77
CA ARG A 68 21.90 5.09 -0.57
C ARG A 68 21.89 6.59 -0.88
N GLU A 69 22.39 7.01 -2.04
CA GLU A 69 22.42 8.42 -2.42
C GLU A 69 21.01 8.90 -2.78
N VAL A 70 20.27 8.11 -3.56
CA VAL A 70 18.87 8.40 -3.90
C VAL A 70 17.99 8.39 -2.65
N ALA A 71 18.14 7.37 -1.79
CA ALA A 71 17.39 7.27 -0.54
C ALA A 71 17.68 8.46 0.39
N ALA A 72 18.95 8.82 0.57
CA ALA A 72 19.32 9.97 1.40
C ALA A 72 18.73 11.28 0.85
N ALA A 73 18.78 11.51 -0.47
CA ALA A 73 18.20 12.70 -1.07
C ALA A 73 16.67 12.75 -0.87
N ALA A 74 15.98 11.60 -0.98
CA ALA A 74 14.54 11.51 -0.81
C ALA A 74 14.06 11.91 0.59
N THR A 75 14.87 11.73 1.63
CA THR A 75 14.51 12.16 3.01
C THR A 75 14.33 13.67 3.16
N GLN A 76 14.76 14.46 2.17
CA GLN A 76 14.69 15.92 2.21
C GLN A 76 13.37 16.48 1.65
N ILE A 77 12.47 15.60 1.17
CA ILE A 77 11.18 15.97 0.57
C ILE A 77 10.08 15.04 1.08
N PHE A 78 8.84 15.51 1.05
CA PHE A 78 7.68 14.64 1.25
C PHE A 78 7.43 13.84 -0.02
N CYS A 79 7.95 12.61 -0.10
CA CYS A 79 7.77 11.78 -1.29
C CYS A 79 7.42 10.33 -1.01
N SER A 80 6.86 9.70 -2.03
CA SER A 80 6.69 8.27 -2.15
C SER A 80 7.36 7.76 -3.42
N PHE A 81 7.99 6.59 -3.35
CA PHE A 81 8.48 5.90 -4.54
C PHE A 81 7.50 4.84 -5.03
N ASP A 82 7.14 4.91 -6.30
CA ASP A 82 6.40 3.87 -7.01
C ASP A 82 7.39 2.98 -7.76
N ILE A 83 7.47 1.71 -7.37
CA ILE A 83 8.52 0.80 -7.85
C ILE A 83 7.88 -0.36 -8.64
N PRO A 84 8.08 -0.43 -9.96
CA PRO A 84 7.65 -1.57 -10.75
C PRO A 84 8.35 -2.86 -10.32
N LEU A 85 7.56 -3.91 -10.02
CA LEU A 85 8.08 -5.26 -9.80
C LEU A 85 8.21 -5.99 -11.13
N GLU A 86 9.27 -5.64 -11.85
CA GLU A 86 9.61 -6.23 -13.13
C GLU A 86 10.21 -7.64 -12.98
N CYS A 87 9.87 -8.48 -13.95
CA CYS A 87 10.45 -9.80 -14.13
C CYS A 87 11.33 -9.82 -15.37
N THR A 88 12.38 -10.62 -15.35
CA THR A 88 13.29 -10.78 -16.49
C THR A 88 12.97 -12.05 -17.26
N ALA A 89 12.92 -11.98 -18.59
CA ALA A 89 12.73 -13.15 -19.43
C ALA A 89 14.08 -13.82 -19.74
N LYS A 90 14.27 -15.08 -19.35
CA LYS A 90 15.47 -15.87 -19.67
C LYS A 90 15.09 -17.28 -20.09
N GLY A 91 15.42 -17.64 -21.33
CA GLY A 91 15.16 -18.99 -21.87
C GLY A 91 13.68 -19.37 -21.90
N GLY A 92 12.79 -18.40 -22.19
CA GLY A 92 11.34 -18.61 -22.24
C GLY A 92 10.64 -18.68 -20.86
N LYS A 93 11.37 -18.45 -19.77
CA LYS A 93 10.82 -18.33 -18.41
C LYS A 93 10.93 -16.89 -17.92
N LEU A 94 9.90 -16.43 -17.22
CA LEU A 94 9.95 -15.19 -16.44
C LEU A 94 10.54 -15.46 -15.07
N LEU A 95 11.54 -14.66 -14.68
CA LEU A 95 12.26 -14.76 -13.42
C LEU A 95 12.05 -13.49 -12.60
N PHE A 96 11.70 -13.67 -11.33
CA PHE A 96 11.50 -12.59 -10.37
C PHE A 96 12.61 -12.61 -9.31
N ASP A 97 13.41 -11.54 -9.25
CA ASP A 97 14.56 -11.46 -8.33
C ASP A 97 14.14 -10.94 -6.95
N LYS A 98 13.61 -11.85 -6.12
CA LYS A 98 13.22 -11.53 -4.73
C LYS A 98 14.36 -10.92 -3.91
N LYS A 99 15.60 -11.36 -4.12
CA LYS A 99 16.76 -10.89 -3.35
C LYS A 99 17.09 -9.45 -3.69
N PHE A 100 17.04 -9.09 -4.96
CA PHE A 100 17.24 -7.73 -5.42
C PHE A 100 16.18 -6.79 -4.83
N TYR A 101 14.88 -7.09 -4.99
CA TYR A 101 13.83 -6.20 -4.50
C TYR A 101 13.77 -6.10 -2.96
N SER A 102 14.03 -7.20 -2.23
CA SER A 102 14.08 -7.16 -0.76
C SER A 102 15.24 -6.31 -0.23
N ALA A 103 16.38 -6.29 -0.92
CA ALA A 103 17.47 -5.39 -0.57
C ALA A 103 17.10 -3.91 -0.79
N LYS A 104 16.31 -3.61 -1.82
CA LYS A 104 15.83 -2.25 -2.10
C LYS A 104 14.77 -1.81 -1.08
N ALA A 105 13.78 -2.66 -0.80
CA ALA A 105 12.77 -2.37 0.21
C ALA A 105 13.39 -2.16 1.60
N ARG A 106 14.34 -3.02 2.00
CA ARG A 106 15.09 -2.83 3.26
C ARG A 106 15.78 -1.48 3.30
N LEU A 107 16.47 -1.10 2.22
CA LEU A 107 17.12 0.21 2.16
C LEU A 107 16.14 1.36 2.35
N LEU A 108 14.94 1.29 1.78
CA LEU A 108 13.94 2.35 1.94
C LEU A 108 13.37 2.37 3.37
N ASN A 109 13.06 1.21 3.94
CA ASN A 109 12.64 1.06 5.33
C ASN A 109 13.70 1.59 6.32
N ASP A 110 14.97 1.28 6.09
CA ASP A 110 16.09 1.76 6.94
C ASP A 110 16.20 3.30 6.94
N PHE A 111 15.73 3.96 5.87
CA PHE A 111 15.67 5.42 5.74
C PHE A 111 14.31 6.02 6.15
N GLY A 112 13.33 5.19 6.54
CA GLY A 112 11.98 5.63 6.88
C GLY A 112 11.21 6.22 5.69
N LEU A 113 11.53 5.80 4.46
CA LEU A 113 10.90 6.32 3.24
C LEU A 113 9.60 5.60 2.93
N VAL A 114 8.61 6.36 2.46
CA VAL A 114 7.36 5.82 1.92
C VAL A 114 7.62 5.25 0.52
N PHE A 115 7.15 4.03 0.27
CA PHE A 115 7.22 3.44 -1.06
C PHE A 115 6.11 2.42 -1.30
N GLY A 116 5.81 2.20 -2.57
CA GLY A 116 4.87 1.19 -3.03
C GLY A 116 5.40 0.37 -4.18
N PHE A 117 4.73 -0.75 -4.41
CA PHE A 117 5.04 -1.63 -5.54
C PHE A 117 3.96 -1.59 -6.60
N MET A 118 4.39 -1.58 -7.86
CA MET A 118 3.49 -1.71 -9.00
C MET A 118 3.58 -3.12 -9.58
N LEU A 119 2.46 -3.82 -9.66
CA LEU A 119 2.37 -5.18 -10.18
C LEU A 119 1.48 -5.23 -11.41
N THR A 120 1.93 -5.96 -12.42
CA THR A 120 1.16 -6.29 -13.62
C THR A 120 0.96 -7.80 -13.74
N TYR A 121 -0.10 -8.22 -14.44
CA TYR A 121 -0.40 -9.61 -14.74
C TYR A 121 -0.72 -9.82 -16.23
N ALA A 122 -0.35 -10.98 -16.76
CA ALA A 122 -0.63 -11.40 -18.14
C ALA A 122 -0.07 -10.46 -19.22
N VAL A 123 1.06 -9.81 -18.96
CA VAL A 123 1.73 -8.89 -19.90
C VAL A 123 2.84 -9.60 -20.67
N GLY A 124 3.72 -10.33 -19.97
CA GLY A 124 4.90 -10.96 -20.56
C GLY A 124 4.70 -12.42 -20.96
N THR A 125 5.41 -12.86 -22.01
CA THR A 125 5.50 -14.27 -22.38
C THR A 125 6.12 -15.08 -21.25
N GLY A 126 5.43 -16.11 -20.77
CA GLY A 126 5.87 -16.93 -19.63
C GLY A 126 5.24 -16.54 -18.29
N ASP A 127 4.43 -15.48 -18.24
CA ASP A 127 3.73 -15.07 -17.03
C ASP A 127 2.62 -16.07 -16.72
N THR A 128 2.25 -16.19 -15.43
CA THR A 128 1.20 -17.11 -14.97
C THR A 128 0.48 -16.50 -13.78
N SER A 129 -0.77 -16.93 -13.54
CA SER A 129 -1.51 -16.53 -12.34
C SER A 129 -0.74 -16.88 -11.06
N LYS A 130 -0.06 -18.03 -11.04
CA LYS A 130 0.82 -18.42 -9.94
C LYS A 130 1.96 -17.41 -9.70
N LEU A 131 2.67 -17.00 -10.75
CA LEU A 131 3.77 -16.05 -10.62
C LEU A 131 3.28 -14.67 -10.16
N PHE A 132 2.10 -14.24 -10.58
CA PHE A 132 1.46 -13.03 -10.05
C PHE A 132 1.20 -13.15 -8.54
N MET A 133 0.62 -14.26 -8.07
CA MET A 133 0.37 -14.46 -6.64
C MET A 133 1.67 -14.50 -5.83
N GLU A 134 2.71 -15.18 -6.34
CA GLU A 134 4.03 -15.20 -5.69
C GLU A 134 4.68 -13.81 -5.58
N ARG A 135 4.46 -12.93 -6.57
CA ARG A 135 4.91 -11.54 -6.53
C ARG A 135 4.09 -10.71 -5.54
N LEU A 136 2.78 -10.91 -5.49
CA LEU A 136 1.90 -10.24 -4.54
C LEU A 136 2.26 -10.60 -3.09
N ASP A 137 2.44 -11.89 -2.80
CA ASP A 137 2.88 -12.37 -1.49
C ASP A 137 4.24 -11.79 -1.09
N PHE A 138 5.16 -11.72 -2.05
CA PHE A 138 6.45 -11.09 -1.84
C PHE A 138 6.31 -9.59 -1.52
N ALA A 139 5.54 -8.86 -2.32
CA ALA A 139 5.35 -7.42 -2.23
C ALA A 139 4.85 -7.03 -0.84
N VAL A 140 3.74 -7.64 -0.40
CA VAL A 140 3.16 -7.42 0.93
C VAL A 140 4.18 -7.70 2.03
N GLY A 141 4.97 -8.77 1.89
CA GLY A 141 6.00 -9.15 2.84
C GLY A 141 7.17 -8.16 2.99
N GLN A 142 7.24 -7.10 2.17
CA GLN A 142 8.24 -6.04 2.32
C GLN A 142 7.73 -4.78 3.01
N TYR A 143 6.48 -4.78 3.50
CA TYR A 143 5.82 -3.62 4.14
C TYR A 143 5.74 -2.35 3.25
N PRO A 144 5.36 -2.44 1.97
CA PRO A 144 5.14 -1.24 1.17
C PRO A 144 3.93 -0.46 1.70
N ASN A 145 3.97 0.86 1.63
CA ASN A 145 2.86 1.73 2.01
C ASN A 145 1.63 1.55 1.11
N HIS A 146 1.82 1.09 -0.12
CA HIS A 146 0.78 0.82 -1.08
C HIS A 146 1.22 -0.22 -2.12
N ILE A 147 0.25 -0.91 -2.69
CA ILE A 147 0.44 -1.81 -3.83
C ILE A 147 -0.54 -1.39 -4.91
N GLU A 148 -0.01 -1.07 -6.09
CA GLU A 148 -0.78 -0.55 -7.21
C GLU A 148 -0.73 -1.48 -8.42
N PHE A 149 -1.80 -1.42 -9.20
CA PHE A 149 -1.99 -2.28 -10.37
C PHE A 149 -2.35 -1.39 -11.56
N PRO A 150 -1.39 -1.03 -12.42
CA PRO A 150 -1.61 -0.08 -13.52
C PRO A 150 -2.80 -0.43 -14.42
N GLN A 151 -3.03 -1.74 -14.59
CA GLN A 151 -4.09 -2.30 -15.42
C GLN A 151 -5.51 -2.06 -14.87
N LEU A 152 -5.64 -1.72 -13.58
CA LEU A 152 -6.92 -1.29 -12.99
C LEU A 152 -7.21 0.19 -13.26
N MET A 153 -6.16 1.01 -13.34
CA MET A 153 -6.27 2.46 -13.57
C MET A 153 -6.45 2.79 -15.04
N ASN A 154 -5.72 2.06 -15.90
CA ASN A 154 -5.81 2.23 -17.34
C ASN A 154 -5.67 0.86 -18.02
N THR A 155 -6.78 0.35 -18.54
CA THR A 155 -6.82 -0.94 -19.22
C THR A 155 -6.09 -0.97 -20.56
N GLU A 156 -5.73 0.19 -21.10
CA GLU A 156 -4.96 0.32 -22.35
C GLU A 156 -3.44 0.27 -22.13
N LEU A 157 -2.98 0.56 -20.91
CA LEU A 157 -1.59 0.41 -20.52
C LEU A 157 -1.33 -1.06 -20.16
N ASP A 158 -0.46 -1.72 -20.92
CA ASP A 158 -0.12 -3.14 -20.78
C ASP A 158 -1.34 -4.07 -20.66
N PRO A 159 -2.22 -4.09 -21.67
CA PRO A 159 -3.47 -4.83 -21.60
C PRO A 159 -3.20 -6.33 -21.39
N PRO A 160 -3.86 -6.98 -20.40
CA PRO A 160 -3.63 -8.38 -20.11
C PRO A 160 -4.04 -9.26 -21.29
N ARG A 161 -3.17 -10.19 -21.70
CA ARG A 161 -3.37 -11.02 -22.89
C ARG A 161 -3.55 -12.49 -22.54
N VAL A 162 -4.54 -13.12 -23.17
CA VAL A 162 -4.70 -14.59 -23.11
C VAL A 162 -3.52 -15.23 -23.83
N THR A 163 -2.90 -16.22 -23.18
CA THR A 163 -1.82 -17.03 -23.77
C THR A 163 -2.12 -18.51 -23.56
N GLY A 164 -1.29 -19.39 -24.12
CA GLY A 164 -1.43 -20.84 -23.90
C GLY A 164 -1.29 -21.29 -22.44
N ILE A 165 -0.76 -20.43 -21.56
CA ILE A 165 -0.52 -20.71 -20.13
C ILE A 165 -1.22 -19.71 -19.20
N PHE A 166 -1.95 -18.74 -19.74
CA PHE A 166 -2.66 -17.70 -18.99
C PHE A 166 -4.06 -17.54 -19.59
N SER A 167 -5.05 -18.17 -18.99
CA SER A 167 -6.41 -18.19 -19.53
C SER A 167 -7.17 -16.90 -19.25
N ALA A 168 -8.29 -16.68 -19.93
CA ALA A 168 -9.19 -15.57 -19.60
C ALA A 168 -9.77 -15.67 -18.18
N ALA A 169 -9.89 -16.89 -17.62
CA ALA A 169 -10.31 -17.09 -16.24
C ALA A 169 -9.21 -16.66 -15.25
N ASP A 170 -7.96 -17.01 -15.55
CA ASP A 170 -6.79 -16.56 -14.76
C ASP A 170 -6.68 -15.03 -14.75
N ILE A 171 -6.87 -14.38 -15.90
CA ILE A 171 -6.81 -12.91 -15.99
C ILE A 171 -7.88 -12.27 -15.09
N ARG A 172 -9.10 -12.80 -15.10
CA ARG A 172 -10.16 -12.33 -14.21
C ARG A 172 -9.81 -12.55 -12.74
N TYR A 173 -9.29 -13.73 -12.41
CA TYR A 173 -8.88 -14.06 -11.05
C TYR A 173 -7.77 -13.13 -10.53
N CYS A 174 -6.74 -12.85 -11.34
CA CYS A 174 -5.69 -11.89 -11.01
C CYS A 174 -6.23 -10.47 -10.86
N ARG A 175 -7.09 -10.01 -11.77
CA ARG A 175 -7.74 -8.69 -11.69
C ARG A 175 -8.56 -8.54 -10.41
N ASP A 176 -9.41 -9.52 -10.10
CA ASP A 176 -10.31 -9.45 -8.95
C ASP A 176 -9.49 -9.50 -7.64
N THR A 177 -8.41 -10.27 -7.60
CA THR A 177 -7.46 -10.28 -6.47
C THR A 177 -6.68 -8.96 -6.36
N ALA A 178 -6.24 -8.38 -7.48
CA ALA A 178 -5.57 -7.09 -7.52
C ALA A 178 -6.47 -5.97 -6.97
N PHE A 179 -7.74 -5.94 -7.41
CA PHE A 179 -8.74 -4.99 -6.93
C PHE A 179 -9.02 -5.15 -5.43
N ALA A 180 -9.12 -6.40 -4.96
CA ALA A 180 -9.27 -6.71 -3.54
C ALA A 180 -8.06 -6.22 -2.72
N CYS A 181 -6.84 -6.40 -3.23
CA CYS A 181 -5.63 -5.86 -2.61
C CYS A 181 -5.65 -4.32 -2.58
N GLN A 182 -5.97 -3.67 -3.71
CA GLN A 182 -6.06 -2.20 -3.75
C GLN A 182 -7.12 -1.67 -2.77
N THR A 183 -8.26 -2.35 -2.66
CA THR A 183 -9.33 -1.96 -1.73
C THR A 183 -8.92 -2.18 -0.27
N PHE A 184 -8.49 -3.39 0.08
CA PHE A 184 -8.24 -3.76 1.47
C PHE A 184 -6.93 -3.18 1.99
N TYR A 185 -5.86 -3.25 1.20
CA TYR A 185 -4.50 -2.93 1.65
C TYR A 185 -4.17 -1.45 1.44
N THR A 186 -4.28 -0.97 0.20
CA THR A 186 -3.89 0.39 -0.19
C THR A 186 -4.91 1.42 0.28
N ALA A 187 -6.14 1.38 -0.27
CA ALA A 187 -7.20 2.32 0.09
C ALA A 187 -7.64 2.16 1.56
N GLY A 188 -7.59 0.92 2.07
CA GLY A 188 -7.85 0.60 3.47
C GLY A 188 -6.70 0.91 4.44
N ARG A 189 -5.55 1.39 3.96
CA ARG A 189 -4.38 1.81 4.77
C ARG A 189 -3.93 0.74 5.78
N ALA A 190 -3.83 -0.51 5.32
CA ALA A 190 -3.67 -1.67 6.21
C ALA A 190 -2.22 -1.97 6.63
N VAL A 191 -1.23 -1.30 6.02
CA VAL A 191 0.20 -1.61 6.14
C VAL A 191 0.70 -1.77 7.58
N PRO A 192 0.32 -0.92 8.55
CA PRO A 192 0.85 -1.00 9.92
C PRO A 192 0.49 -2.29 10.66
N TRP A 193 -0.61 -2.96 10.27
CA TRP A 193 -1.18 -4.06 11.04
C TRP A 193 -1.46 -5.33 10.22
N PHE A 194 -1.52 -5.24 8.89
CA PHE A 194 -2.00 -6.32 8.03
C PHE A 194 -1.26 -7.64 8.24
N LEU A 195 0.08 -7.60 8.30
CA LEU A 195 0.88 -8.80 8.45
C LEU A 195 0.73 -9.45 9.83
N SER A 196 0.57 -8.66 10.89
CA SER A 196 0.29 -9.15 12.24
C SER A 196 -1.05 -9.89 12.29
N VAL A 197 -2.08 -9.33 11.64
CA VAL A 197 -3.41 -9.93 11.51
C VAL A 197 -3.42 -11.14 10.58
N LEU A 198 -2.56 -11.17 9.56
CA LEU A 198 -2.46 -12.32 8.65
C LEU A 198 -1.78 -13.54 9.31
N LYS A 199 -0.84 -13.30 10.22
CA LYS A 199 0.03 -14.34 10.82
C LYS A 199 -0.75 -15.48 11.51
N PRO A 200 -1.74 -15.23 12.40
CA PRO A 200 -2.54 -16.29 13.02
C PRO A 200 -3.34 -17.12 12.01
N LEU A 201 -3.77 -16.52 10.90
CA LEU A 201 -4.57 -17.19 9.87
C LEU A 201 -3.77 -18.22 9.07
N ARG A 202 -2.42 -18.13 9.11
CA ARG A 202 -1.49 -19.05 8.42
C ARG A 202 -1.79 -19.23 6.93
N ILE A 203 -2.18 -18.14 6.27
CA ILE A 203 -2.41 -18.09 4.83
C ILE A 203 -1.52 -17.03 4.19
N TYR A 204 -1.26 -17.21 2.90
CA TYR A 204 -0.58 -16.22 2.08
C TYR A 204 -1.48 -15.00 1.81
N ALA A 205 -0.88 -13.82 1.62
CA ALA A 205 -1.62 -12.58 1.38
C ALA A 205 -2.45 -12.65 0.09
N SER A 206 -1.91 -13.27 -0.95
CA SER A 206 -2.58 -13.56 -2.21
C SER A 206 -3.85 -14.38 -2.02
N ARG A 207 -3.82 -15.35 -1.10
CA ARG A 207 -5.01 -16.15 -0.74
C ARG A 207 -6.01 -15.34 0.07
N PHE A 208 -5.53 -14.52 1.01
CA PHE A 208 -6.38 -13.61 1.77
C PHE A 208 -7.14 -12.65 0.83
N PHE A 209 -6.44 -12.00 -0.10
CA PHE A 209 -7.06 -11.08 -1.05
C PHE A 209 -7.96 -11.77 -2.05
N SER A 210 -7.66 -13.00 -2.48
CA SER A 210 -8.56 -13.71 -3.38
C SER A 210 -9.85 -14.17 -2.68
N ASP A 211 -9.78 -14.50 -1.39
CA ASP A 211 -10.97 -14.72 -0.57
C ASP A 211 -11.76 -13.42 -0.36
N PHE A 212 -11.08 -12.29 -0.16
CA PHE A 212 -11.73 -10.97 -0.06
C PHE A 212 -12.39 -10.57 -1.38
N ALA A 213 -11.80 -10.90 -2.53
CA ALA A 213 -12.40 -10.65 -3.84
C ALA A 213 -13.75 -11.38 -4.01
N GLU A 214 -13.84 -12.63 -3.53
CA GLU A 214 -15.11 -13.35 -3.52
C GLU A 214 -16.12 -12.72 -2.56
N TRP A 215 -15.68 -12.27 -1.39
CA TRP A 215 -16.52 -11.52 -0.46
C TRP A 215 -17.05 -10.23 -1.10
N GLN A 216 -16.20 -9.45 -1.77
CA GLN A 216 -16.59 -8.22 -2.47
C GLN A 216 -17.63 -8.49 -3.57
N ARG A 217 -17.49 -9.61 -4.29
CA ARG A 217 -18.44 -10.02 -5.33
C ARG A 217 -19.83 -10.30 -4.76
N VAL A 218 -19.92 -10.93 -3.59
CA VAL A 218 -21.21 -11.23 -2.93
C VAL A 218 -21.82 -9.98 -2.28
N ASN A 219 -21.00 -9.00 -1.90
CA ASN A 219 -21.43 -7.76 -1.25
C ASN A 219 -21.58 -6.55 -2.20
N ASN A 220 -21.59 -6.77 -3.53
CA ASN A 220 -21.75 -5.72 -4.56
C ASN A 220 -20.72 -4.57 -4.51
N CYS A 221 -19.52 -4.83 -4.01
CA CYS A 221 -18.41 -3.87 -3.92
C CYS A 221 -17.15 -4.38 -4.65
N SER A 222 -17.36 -5.10 -5.76
CA SER A 222 -16.29 -5.66 -6.59
C SER A 222 -15.93 -4.74 -7.76
N TYR A 223 -14.82 -5.02 -8.44
CA TYR A 223 -14.44 -4.35 -9.68
C TYR A 223 -15.60 -4.24 -10.69
N LYS A 224 -16.44 -5.29 -10.81
CA LYS A 224 -17.55 -5.32 -11.77
C LYS A 224 -18.75 -4.48 -11.38
N SER A 225 -18.93 -4.15 -10.10
CA SER A 225 -20.04 -3.27 -9.68
C SER A 225 -19.73 -1.80 -9.92
N GLY A 226 -18.51 -1.46 -10.35
CA GLY A 226 -18.07 -0.07 -10.52
C GLY A 226 -17.73 0.61 -9.19
N PHE A 227 -17.49 -0.18 -8.13
CA PHE A 227 -16.98 0.34 -6.87
C PHE A 227 -15.60 0.96 -7.09
N ASP A 228 -15.41 2.19 -6.63
CA ASP A 228 -14.13 2.89 -6.67
C ASP A 228 -13.60 3.04 -5.24
N PRO A 229 -12.60 2.26 -4.83
CA PRO A 229 -12.05 2.33 -3.48
C PRO A 229 -11.50 3.71 -3.10
N HIS A 230 -11.02 4.49 -4.08
CA HIS A 230 -10.42 5.80 -3.83
C HIS A 230 -11.45 6.92 -3.71
N ALA A 231 -12.69 6.68 -4.14
CA ALA A 231 -13.79 7.64 -4.03
C ALA A 231 -14.60 7.51 -2.73
N VAL A 232 -14.36 6.44 -1.95
CA VAL A 232 -15.11 6.14 -0.73
C VAL A 232 -14.30 6.55 0.50
N ASN A 233 -15.00 7.00 1.55
CA ASN A 233 -14.35 7.34 2.81
C ASN A 233 -13.69 6.10 3.45
N HIS A 234 -12.51 6.27 4.05
CA HIS A 234 -11.74 5.19 4.68
C HIS A 234 -12.55 4.39 5.70
N LYS A 235 -13.42 5.05 6.48
CA LYS A 235 -14.28 4.43 7.49
C LYS A 235 -15.21 3.36 6.93
N GLU A 236 -15.66 3.49 5.69
CA GLU A 236 -16.47 2.45 5.04
C GLU A 236 -15.61 1.24 4.65
N ILE A 237 -14.37 1.48 4.20
CA ILE A 237 -13.42 0.40 3.92
C ILE A 237 -13.03 -0.32 5.23
N GLU A 238 -12.81 0.41 6.32
CA GLU A 238 -12.54 -0.15 7.65
C GLU A 238 -13.67 -1.09 8.10
N LYS A 239 -14.93 -0.69 7.93
CA LYS A 239 -16.08 -1.58 8.21
C LYS A 239 -16.02 -2.86 7.36
N MET A 240 -15.70 -2.74 6.07
CA MET A 240 -15.54 -3.90 5.20
C MET A 240 -14.39 -4.81 5.66
N GLN A 241 -13.27 -4.22 6.10
CA GLN A 241 -12.14 -4.96 6.64
C GLN A 241 -12.54 -5.74 7.90
N LEU A 242 -13.16 -5.08 8.88
CA LEU A 242 -13.58 -5.70 10.14
C LEU A 242 -14.57 -6.85 9.91
N VAL A 243 -15.62 -6.63 9.10
CA VAL A 243 -16.62 -7.67 8.79
C VAL A 243 -15.98 -8.88 8.09
N PHE A 244 -15.03 -8.65 7.16
CA PHE A 244 -14.34 -9.74 6.50
C PHE A 244 -13.38 -10.47 7.45
N LEU A 245 -12.68 -9.74 8.31
CA LEU A 245 -11.77 -10.30 9.30
C LEU A 245 -12.52 -11.20 10.29
N ASP A 246 -13.69 -10.79 10.78
CA ASP A 246 -14.54 -11.63 11.64
C ASP A 246 -14.82 -12.97 10.98
N GLN A 247 -15.32 -12.96 9.74
CA GLN A 247 -15.62 -14.18 8.98
C GLN A 247 -14.38 -15.06 8.77
N LYS A 248 -13.22 -14.44 8.49
CA LYS A 248 -11.97 -15.18 8.26
C LYS A 248 -11.40 -15.78 9.54
N TYR A 249 -11.46 -15.05 10.65
CA TYR A 249 -11.00 -15.55 11.94
C TYR A 249 -11.91 -16.65 12.48
N GLU A 250 -13.23 -16.55 12.26
CA GLU A 250 -14.16 -17.65 12.53
C GLU A 250 -13.84 -18.89 11.68
N GLU A 251 -13.66 -18.74 10.36
CA GLU A 251 -13.30 -19.84 9.43
C GLU A 251 -12.01 -20.55 9.87
N LYS A 252 -11.01 -19.81 10.37
CA LYS A 252 -9.73 -20.35 10.82
C LYS A 252 -9.71 -20.81 12.28
N ASN A 253 -10.84 -20.72 12.99
CA ASN A 253 -10.95 -21.04 14.42
C ASN A 253 -10.01 -20.19 15.31
N CYS A 254 -9.79 -18.93 14.94
CA CYS A 254 -9.00 -17.94 15.69
C CYS A 254 -9.89 -16.91 16.41
N HIS A 255 -11.15 -17.27 16.70
CA HIS A 255 -12.16 -16.35 17.24
C HIS A 255 -11.76 -15.65 18.55
N ASN A 256 -10.88 -16.27 19.34
CA ASN A 256 -10.34 -15.69 20.57
C ASN A 256 -9.48 -14.43 20.33
N LEU A 257 -8.99 -14.20 19.11
CA LEU A 257 -8.17 -13.04 18.75
C LEU A 257 -8.99 -11.87 18.17
N ILE A 258 -10.29 -12.06 17.91
CA ILE A 258 -11.11 -11.07 17.20
C ILE A 258 -11.12 -9.73 17.93
N THR A 259 -11.27 -9.72 19.26
CA THR A 259 -11.28 -8.48 20.05
C THR A 259 -9.98 -7.68 19.86
N LEU A 260 -8.83 -8.35 19.94
CA LEU A 260 -7.53 -7.73 19.71
C LEU A 260 -7.39 -7.19 18.28
N VAL A 261 -7.86 -7.95 17.29
CA VAL A 261 -7.83 -7.53 15.88
C VAL A 261 -8.67 -6.28 15.66
N HIS A 262 -9.86 -6.20 16.25
CA HIS A 262 -10.71 -5.00 16.17
C HIS A 262 -10.01 -3.78 16.76
N ASP A 263 -9.41 -3.91 17.94
CA ASP A 263 -8.69 -2.81 18.59
C ASP A 263 -7.52 -2.31 17.73
N ILE A 264 -6.70 -3.22 17.20
CA ILE A 264 -5.56 -2.88 16.32
C ILE A 264 -6.06 -2.17 15.06
N VAL A 265 -7.06 -2.71 14.38
CA VAL A 265 -7.58 -2.15 13.12
C VAL A 265 -8.22 -0.79 13.37
N ALA A 266 -9.05 -0.66 14.40
CA ALA A 266 -9.76 0.58 14.72
C ALA A 266 -8.80 1.71 15.16
N LEU A 267 -7.79 1.38 15.98
CA LEU A 267 -6.79 2.35 16.44
C LEU A 267 -5.94 2.86 15.27
N ASN A 268 -5.40 1.95 14.45
CA ASN A 268 -4.62 2.32 13.27
C ASN A 268 -5.47 3.04 12.22
N GLY A 269 -6.73 2.66 12.06
CA GLY A 269 -7.65 3.32 11.14
C GLY A 269 -8.02 4.74 11.60
N ALA A 270 -8.21 4.95 12.90
CA ALA A 270 -8.41 6.29 13.46
C ALA A 270 -7.18 7.20 13.25
N MET A 271 -5.97 6.70 13.52
CA MET A 271 -4.72 7.41 13.22
C MET A 271 -4.61 7.76 11.73
N SER A 272 -4.94 6.79 10.87
CA SER A 272 -4.88 6.97 9.43
C SER A 272 -5.88 8.01 8.91
N ARG A 273 -7.09 8.08 9.48
CA ARG A 273 -8.09 9.10 9.14
C ARG A 273 -7.70 10.48 9.63
N LEU A 274 -7.06 10.59 10.79
CA LEU A 274 -6.51 11.86 11.22
C LEU A 274 -5.46 12.36 10.22
N ALA A 275 -4.51 11.50 9.84
CA ALA A 275 -3.45 11.85 8.88
C ALA A 275 -3.99 12.21 7.48
N GLY A 276 -4.96 11.45 6.97
CA GLY A 276 -5.43 11.60 5.59
C GLY A 276 -6.64 12.52 5.41
N GLU A 277 -7.50 12.62 6.42
CA GLU A 277 -8.79 13.32 6.36
C GLU A 277 -8.93 14.42 7.43
N GLY A 278 -7.99 14.53 8.38
CA GLY A 278 -8.08 15.47 9.50
C GLY A 278 -9.17 15.09 10.51
N GLU A 279 -9.69 13.85 10.48
CA GLU A 279 -10.76 13.40 11.38
C GLU A 279 -10.18 12.98 12.73
N GLN A 280 -10.40 13.79 13.76
CA GLN A 280 -10.18 13.38 15.15
C GLN A 280 -11.21 12.32 15.57
N ALA A 281 -10.79 11.40 16.42
CA ALA A 281 -11.64 10.29 16.85
C ALA A 281 -11.54 10.03 18.35
N GLN A 282 -12.63 9.50 18.91
CA GLN A 282 -12.61 8.84 20.21
C GLN A 282 -13.05 7.40 20.01
N LEU A 283 -12.30 6.46 20.56
CA LEU A 283 -12.61 5.04 20.50
C LEU A 283 -12.44 4.39 21.88
N VAL A 284 -13.02 3.21 22.03
CA VAL A 284 -12.81 2.34 23.19
C VAL A 284 -12.01 1.15 22.69
N THR A 285 -10.88 0.87 23.35
CA THR A 285 -10.07 -0.33 23.12
C THR A 285 -10.15 -1.24 24.32
N SER A 286 -10.02 -2.54 24.10
CA SER A 286 -9.98 -3.56 25.16
C SER A 286 -8.58 -3.74 25.76
N TYR A 287 -7.56 -3.17 25.11
CA TYR A 287 -6.17 -3.16 25.55
C TYR A 287 -5.62 -1.73 25.54
N ASN A 288 -4.54 -1.50 26.29
CA ASN A 288 -3.86 -0.21 26.31
C ASN A 288 -3.28 0.11 24.92
N PRO A 289 -3.50 1.32 24.36
CA PRO A 289 -2.91 1.75 23.09
C PRO A 289 -1.39 1.61 23.01
N ASP A 290 -0.66 1.82 24.11
CA ASP A 290 0.79 1.67 24.15
C ASP A 290 1.20 0.25 23.77
N ASP A 291 0.49 -0.76 24.26
CA ASP A 291 0.73 -2.16 23.95
C ASP A 291 0.32 -2.46 22.50
N LEU A 292 -0.84 -1.96 22.06
CA LEU A 292 -1.39 -2.17 20.72
C LEU A 292 -0.49 -1.61 19.59
N LEU A 293 0.26 -0.55 19.87
CA LEU A 293 1.18 0.09 18.92
C LEU A 293 2.64 -0.36 19.10
N SER A 294 2.92 -1.19 20.11
CA SER A 294 4.25 -1.72 20.36
C SER A 294 4.60 -2.90 19.46
N GLU A 295 5.86 -3.33 19.52
CA GLU A 295 6.33 -4.55 18.85
C GLU A 295 5.64 -5.83 19.33
N GLU A 296 5.00 -5.81 20.52
CA GLU A 296 4.28 -6.97 21.05
C GLU A 296 3.08 -7.34 20.18
N ALA A 297 2.44 -6.34 19.54
CA ALA A 297 1.31 -6.53 18.65
C ALA A 297 1.68 -7.19 17.30
N VAL A 298 2.95 -7.54 17.08
CA VAL A 298 3.40 -8.32 15.90
C VAL A 298 3.03 -9.80 16.01
N ASP A 299 2.97 -10.34 17.23
CA ASP A 299 2.50 -11.71 17.48
C ASP A 299 1.23 -11.72 18.31
N LEU A 300 0.09 -11.68 17.62
CA LEU A 300 -1.22 -11.59 18.26
C LEU A 300 -1.54 -12.74 19.22
N VAL A 301 -0.97 -13.93 18.99
CA VAL A 301 -1.17 -15.07 19.90
C VAL A 301 -0.40 -14.83 21.19
N SER A 302 0.88 -14.47 21.08
CA SER A 302 1.71 -14.13 22.24
C SER A 302 1.15 -12.92 22.99
N PHE A 303 0.69 -11.90 22.28
CA PHE A 303 0.08 -10.71 22.87
C PHE A 303 -1.12 -11.08 23.74
N CYS A 304 -2.08 -11.83 23.19
CA CYS A 304 -3.30 -12.22 23.91
C CYS A 304 -3.02 -13.10 25.14
N GLU A 305 -1.89 -13.82 25.18
CA GLU A 305 -1.49 -14.66 26.31
C GLU A 305 -0.76 -13.88 27.43
N ASN A 306 -0.10 -12.76 27.09
CA ASN A 306 0.81 -12.07 28.00
C ASN A 306 0.36 -10.66 28.41
N VAL A 307 -0.47 -10.00 27.59
CA VAL A 307 -0.96 -8.64 27.84
C VAL A 307 -2.33 -8.72 28.50
N CYS A 308 -2.51 -7.94 29.58
CA CYS A 308 -3.80 -7.88 30.27
C CYS A 308 -4.78 -6.99 29.51
N MET A 309 -6.03 -7.46 29.40
CA MET A 309 -7.11 -6.60 28.93
C MET A 309 -7.38 -5.50 29.97
N GLU A 310 -7.43 -4.26 29.50
CA GLU A 310 -7.79 -3.07 30.25
C GLU A 310 -8.58 -2.16 29.31
N GLU A 311 -9.88 -2.01 29.58
CA GLU A 311 -10.73 -1.14 28.76
C GLU A 311 -10.25 0.31 28.87
N CYS A 312 -9.84 0.88 27.74
CA CYS A 312 -9.29 2.22 27.64
C CYS A 312 -10.17 3.07 26.72
N LYS A 313 -10.46 4.31 27.13
CA LYS A 313 -11.01 5.33 26.23
C LYS A 313 -9.86 6.13 25.66
N VAL A 314 -9.80 6.23 24.34
CA VAL A 314 -8.65 6.80 23.63
C VAL A 314 -9.13 7.93 22.75
N ARG A 315 -8.47 9.08 22.84
CA ARG A 315 -8.67 10.22 21.94
C ARG A 315 -7.49 10.32 20.99
N ILE A 316 -7.79 10.39 19.69
CA ILE A 316 -6.81 10.60 18.61
C ILE A 316 -6.86 12.07 18.17
N PHE A 317 -5.71 12.74 18.14
CA PHE A 317 -5.61 14.19 17.87
C PHE A 317 -4.31 14.56 17.14
N GLU A 318 -4.31 15.71 16.48
CA GLU A 318 -3.17 16.20 15.70
C GLU A 318 -2.18 16.95 16.60
N THR A 319 -0.88 16.70 16.42
CA THR A 319 0.21 17.45 17.04
C THR A 319 1.08 18.15 16.00
N GLN A 320 2.15 18.84 16.43
CA GLN A 320 3.12 19.41 15.49
C GLN A 320 3.93 18.34 14.75
N ASP A 321 4.07 17.15 15.34
CA ASP A 321 4.85 16.03 14.81
C ASP A 321 3.97 14.99 14.09
N GLY A 322 2.65 15.23 14.01
CA GLY A 322 1.65 14.39 13.34
C GLY A 322 0.58 13.81 14.28
N PRO A 323 -0.14 12.76 13.84
CA PRO A 323 -1.15 12.08 14.63
C PRO A 323 -0.61 11.51 15.95
N ASP A 324 -1.34 11.75 17.04
CA ASP A 324 -1.01 11.24 18.38
C ASP A 324 -2.29 10.81 19.14
N TYR A 325 -2.12 10.19 20.30
CA TYR A 325 -3.22 9.72 21.15
C TYR A 325 -3.03 10.02 22.64
N GLU A 326 -4.14 10.03 23.37
CA GLU A 326 -4.14 10.04 24.84
C GLU A 326 -5.27 9.15 25.38
N VAL A 327 -5.05 8.61 26.58
CA VAL A 327 -6.06 7.85 27.33
C VAL A 327 -6.84 8.82 28.24
N ILE A 328 -8.18 8.76 28.21
CA ILE A 328 -9.10 9.74 28.85
C ILE A 328 -10.08 9.16 29.86
#